data_AF-A0A954K3Z8-F1
#
_entry.id   AF-A0A954K3Z8-F1
#
_cell.length_a   1.000
_cell.length_b   1.000
_cell.length_c   1.000
_cell.angle_alpha   90.00
_cell.angle_beta   90.00
_cell.angle_gamma   90.00
#
_symmetry.space_group_name_H-M   'P 1'
#
loop_
_entity.id
_entity.type
_entity.pdbx_description
1 polymer ?
#
loop_
_entity_poly.entity_id
_entity_poly.type
_entity_poly.pdbx_seq_one_letter_code
_entity_poly.pdbx_strand_id
1 'polypeptide(L)'
;ERLDAFNTLRFMDWMETNGSDIVTWEDRAKLSDATYFGGNDEAEFHNGIAPEYMIELSNTLDANPWFNMPHMADDDFVLQFAEMVRDNLDPDLTVYVEWSNEIWNYAYGFETSYWIQDQIALPENAGMTWYEFAANQIQQDFEIWQDVFAGQEERLVRVVAGQQANSIVLENLLPFMEGNFDAISVTAYAGLGIEQLTGFDEFTTPDDVIDSLLEQSVPWSLARLVEHQNLADQYSALLGREIDLVTYEGGSHPDAFGWPVEDVVHQASLSPRMYDVYQMLLNGADQIGVDLYNQFVFTGSGESAPWGDWGLLHNMDQPLEDAFEYQSILDFINSHTPEALPVVNIQSPGFDVDESGTEKLEFTLTRSADQLDMPLTVHYQISGTATPGVDFEELTGEITFAANESSATILVTILGDLVDENDETIELQLLEQDQYELGDSILASGFIIDDDFTNVAPVADLILDQSIQEGSPFLLNVGDFFSDANTVDGDQLTLS
;
A
#
# COMPACT_ATOMS: atom_id res chain seq x y z
N GLU A 1 -6.67 7.50 -11.18
CA GLU A 1 -5.45 8.30 -11.44
C GLU A 1 -5.21 9.33 -10.35
N ARG A 2 -5.93 10.47 -10.29
CA ARG A 2 -5.58 11.51 -9.30
C ARG A 2 -5.87 11.17 -7.83
N LEU A 3 -6.61 10.09 -7.58
CA LEU A 3 -6.84 9.56 -6.24
C LEU A 3 -5.89 8.40 -5.89
N ASP A 4 -5.11 7.89 -6.84
CA ASP A 4 -4.36 6.62 -6.69
C ASP A 4 -3.22 6.74 -5.66
N ALA A 5 -2.79 7.95 -5.34
CA ALA A 5 -1.77 8.19 -4.32
C ALA A 5 -2.32 8.17 -2.88
N PHE A 6 -3.64 8.20 -2.69
CA PHE A 6 -4.27 8.28 -1.38
C PHE A 6 -4.71 6.90 -0.93
N ASN A 7 -4.25 6.49 0.26
CA ASN A 7 -4.54 5.17 0.82
C ASN A 7 -5.81 5.14 1.70
N THR A 8 -6.50 6.28 1.88
CA THR A 8 -7.66 6.40 2.76
C THR A 8 -8.68 7.35 2.14
N LEU A 9 -9.96 7.00 2.22
CA LEU A 9 -11.09 7.80 1.73
C LEU A 9 -12.10 8.00 2.86
N ARG A 10 -12.27 9.25 3.31
CA ARG A 10 -13.34 9.60 4.26
C ARG A 10 -14.60 10.02 3.52
N PHE A 11 -15.70 9.34 3.83
CA PHE A 11 -16.96 9.47 3.08
C PHE A 11 -17.99 10.39 3.75
N MET A 12 -17.61 11.19 4.75
CA MET A 12 -18.52 12.03 5.56
C MET A 12 -19.56 12.81 4.73
N ASP A 13 -19.10 13.55 3.71
CA ASP A 13 -19.99 14.32 2.81
C ASP A 13 -20.80 13.41 1.88
N TRP A 14 -20.22 12.30 1.41
CA TRP A 14 -20.95 11.31 0.60
C TRP A 14 -22.07 10.64 1.40
N MET A 15 -21.96 10.60 2.73
CA MET A 15 -22.96 10.02 3.62
C MET A 15 -24.00 11.05 4.10
N GLU A 16 -23.89 12.32 3.70
CA GLU A 16 -24.73 13.43 4.20
C GLU A 16 -24.76 13.50 5.74
N THR A 17 -23.65 13.16 6.39
CA THR A 17 -23.59 12.85 7.85
C THR A 17 -24.15 13.98 8.72
N ASN A 18 -23.78 15.23 8.41
CA ASN A 18 -24.07 16.40 9.25
C ASN A 18 -25.59 16.69 9.37
N GLY A 19 -26.33 16.49 8.27
CA GLY A 19 -27.77 16.71 8.16
C GLY A 19 -28.59 15.42 8.02
N SER A 20 -27.98 14.26 8.22
CA SER A 20 -28.61 12.95 7.96
C SER A 20 -29.86 12.76 8.83
N ASP A 21 -30.96 12.34 8.19
CA ASP A 21 -32.21 11.95 8.85
C ASP A 21 -32.41 10.42 8.91
N ILE A 22 -31.36 9.67 8.59
CA ILE A 22 -31.35 8.20 8.61
C ILE A 22 -31.56 7.70 10.04
N VAL A 23 -32.59 6.85 10.21
CA VAL A 23 -32.85 6.15 11.47
C VAL A 23 -32.72 4.64 11.29
N THR A 24 -33.24 4.09 10.19
CA THR A 24 -33.29 2.65 9.94
C THR A 24 -32.57 2.28 8.65
N TRP A 25 -32.21 1.00 8.50
CA TRP A 25 -31.55 0.50 7.27
C TRP A 25 -32.28 0.85 5.96
N GLU A 26 -33.60 0.98 5.99
CA GLU A 26 -34.40 1.28 4.81
C GLU A 26 -34.32 2.74 4.36
N ASP A 27 -33.85 3.64 5.23
CA ASP A 27 -33.76 5.08 4.95
C ASP A 27 -32.56 5.42 4.07
N ARG A 28 -31.49 4.60 4.09
CA ARG A 28 -30.28 4.82 3.28
C ARG A 28 -30.56 4.89 1.77
N ALA A 29 -29.65 5.54 1.06
CA ALA A 29 -29.59 5.47 -0.39
C ALA A 29 -29.39 4.04 -0.94
N LYS A 30 -30.14 3.72 -1.99
CA LYS A 30 -30.12 2.43 -2.69
C LYS A 30 -29.57 2.63 -4.09
N LEU A 31 -28.88 1.61 -4.62
CA LEU A 31 -28.36 1.61 -6.01
C LEU A 31 -29.42 1.91 -7.10
N SER A 32 -30.70 1.67 -6.79
CA SER A 32 -31.82 1.95 -7.70
C SER A 32 -32.32 3.39 -7.67
N ASP A 33 -31.82 4.21 -6.73
CA ASP A 33 -32.30 5.57 -6.54
C ASP A 33 -31.85 6.46 -7.70
N ALA A 34 -32.74 7.35 -8.12
CA ALA A 34 -32.50 8.20 -9.27
C ALA A 34 -31.57 9.38 -8.96
N THR A 35 -31.44 9.74 -7.67
CA THR A 35 -30.55 10.77 -7.16
C THR A 35 -30.08 10.38 -5.75
N TYR A 36 -28.87 10.79 -5.42
CA TYR A 36 -28.23 10.59 -4.11
C TYR A 36 -28.19 11.89 -3.28
N PHE A 37 -28.36 13.03 -3.93
CA PHE A 37 -28.44 14.33 -3.29
C PHE A 37 -29.81 14.97 -3.56
N GLY A 38 -30.40 15.54 -2.52
CA GLY A 38 -31.53 16.45 -2.60
C GLY A 38 -31.04 17.90 -2.64
N GLY A 39 -31.76 18.78 -3.34
CA GLY A 39 -31.63 20.22 -3.15
C GLY A 39 -32.16 20.64 -1.78
N ASN A 40 -32.02 21.92 -1.41
CA ASN A 40 -32.39 22.50 -0.10
C ASN A 40 -33.91 22.42 0.28
N ASP A 41 -34.70 21.59 -0.39
CA ASP A 41 -36.09 21.29 -0.04
C ASP A 41 -36.11 20.06 0.88
N GLU A 42 -36.66 20.21 2.09
CA GLU A 42 -36.85 19.12 3.07
C GLU A 42 -37.71 17.96 2.52
N ALA A 43 -38.38 18.15 1.36
CA ALA A 43 -39.13 17.11 0.68
C ALA A 43 -38.30 16.25 -0.31
N GLU A 44 -37.04 16.61 -0.58
CA GLU A 44 -36.13 15.85 -1.45
C GLU A 44 -35.34 14.79 -0.64
N PHE A 45 -34.78 13.79 -1.32
CA PHE A 45 -34.11 12.65 -0.70
C PHE A 45 -32.69 13.04 -0.26
N HIS A 46 -32.37 12.90 1.03
CA HIS A 46 -31.16 13.46 1.69
C HIS A 46 -30.30 12.41 2.39
N ASN A 47 -30.07 11.26 1.75
CA ASN A 47 -29.41 10.12 2.40
C ASN A 47 -28.09 9.71 1.77
N GLY A 48 -27.44 10.69 1.12
CA GLY A 48 -26.13 10.53 0.53
C GLY A 48 -26.07 9.49 -0.59
N ILE A 49 -24.86 9.03 -0.87
CA ILE A 49 -24.54 7.99 -1.84
C ILE A 49 -24.74 6.61 -1.18
N ALA A 50 -25.14 5.62 -1.98
CA ALA A 50 -25.32 4.26 -1.50
C ALA A 50 -23.98 3.67 -0.96
N PRO A 51 -23.94 3.03 0.22
CA PRO A 51 -22.71 2.46 0.80
C PRO A 51 -21.98 1.49 -0.13
N GLU A 52 -22.73 0.77 -0.97
CA GLU A 52 -22.19 -0.15 -1.97
C GLU A 52 -21.20 0.54 -2.93
N TYR A 53 -21.45 1.80 -3.32
CA TYR A 53 -20.52 2.55 -4.18
C TYR A 53 -19.28 3.04 -3.44
N MET A 54 -19.38 3.34 -2.15
CA MET A 54 -18.22 3.72 -1.34
C MET A 54 -17.27 2.54 -1.19
N ILE A 55 -17.82 1.35 -0.89
CA ILE A 55 -17.05 0.09 -0.81
C ILE A 55 -16.44 -0.26 -2.18
N GLU A 56 -17.20 -0.14 -3.27
CA GLU A 56 -16.69 -0.39 -4.63
C GLU A 56 -15.53 0.56 -4.96
N LEU A 57 -15.64 1.85 -4.60
CA LEU A 57 -14.57 2.82 -4.82
C LEU A 57 -13.32 2.48 -4.02
N SER A 58 -13.46 2.16 -2.73
CA SER A 58 -12.36 1.72 -1.87
C SER A 58 -11.64 0.49 -2.42
N ASN A 59 -12.37 -0.55 -2.82
CA ASN A 59 -11.79 -1.74 -3.43
C ASN A 59 -11.10 -1.44 -4.78
N THR A 60 -11.64 -0.50 -5.56
CA THR A 60 -11.07 -0.12 -6.87
C THR A 60 -9.76 0.64 -6.70
N LEU A 61 -9.66 1.47 -5.66
CA LEU A 61 -8.51 2.33 -5.41
C LEU A 61 -7.50 1.73 -4.43
N ASP A 62 -7.78 0.57 -3.86
CA ASP A 62 -6.98 -0.01 -2.77
C ASP A 62 -6.82 0.98 -1.60
N ALA A 63 -7.93 1.59 -1.20
CA ALA A 63 -7.96 2.68 -0.22
C ALA A 63 -8.92 2.39 0.93
N ASN A 64 -8.39 2.50 2.16
CA ASN A 64 -9.11 2.29 3.41
C ASN A 64 -10.33 3.22 3.52
N PRO A 65 -11.55 2.70 3.66
CA PRO A 65 -12.71 3.55 3.87
C PRO A 65 -12.79 4.08 5.30
N TRP A 66 -13.19 5.34 5.44
CA TRP A 66 -13.60 5.93 6.72
C TRP A 66 -15.07 6.35 6.64
N PHE A 67 -15.91 5.66 7.41
CA PHE A 67 -17.35 5.89 7.49
C PHE A 67 -17.76 6.63 8.76
N ASN A 68 -18.76 7.49 8.61
CA ASN A 68 -19.39 8.23 9.69
C ASN A 68 -20.80 7.70 9.91
N MET A 69 -21.07 7.06 11.05
CA MET A 69 -22.40 6.54 11.36
C MET A 69 -23.37 7.71 11.64
N PRO A 70 -24.56 7.74 11.03
CA PRO A 70 -25.55 8.79 11.28
C PRO A 70 -25.95 8.84 12.75
N HIS A 71 -26.02 10.05 13.32
CA HIS A 71 -26.28 10.25 14.74
C HIS A 71 -27.65 9.74 15.24
N MET A 72 -28.61 9.52 14.32
CA MET A 72 -29.96 9.00 14.63
C MET A 72 -30.15 7.53 14.27
N ALA A 73 -29.14 6.89 13.67
CA ALA A 73 -29.23 5.51 13.24
C ALA A 73 -29.49 4.58 14.43
N ASP A 74 -30.34 3.56 14.23
CA ASP A 74 -30.56 2.50 15.20
C ASP A 74 -29.51 1.40 15.09
N ASP A 75 -29.43 0.56 16.13
CA ASP A 75 -28.48 -0.55 16.19
C ASP A 75 -28.60 -1.51 14.98
N ASP A 76 -29.79 -1.65 14.40
CA ASP A 76 -30.03 -2.52 13.23
C ASP A 76 -29.42 -1.91 11.96
N PHE A 77 -29.50 -0.59 11.77
CA PHE A 77 -28.78 0.12 10.72
C PHE A 77 -27.27 -0.10 10.85
N VAL A 78 -26.70 0.15 12.03
CA VAL A 78 -25.25 0.05 12.25
C VAL A 78 -24.77 -1.39 12.03
N LEU A 79 -25.54 -2.37 12.51
CA LEU A 79 -25.26 -3.79 12.31
C LEU A 79 -25.25 -4.15 10.82
N GLN A 80 -26.28 -3.80 10.07
CA GLN A 80 -26.37 -4.13 8.64
C GLN A 80 -25.30 -3.40 7.82
N PHE A 81 -24.95 -2.17 8.19
CA PHE A 81 -23.86 -1.44 7.55
C PHE A 81 -22.51 -2.15 7.78
N ALA A 82 -22.21 -2.48 9.04
CA ALA A 82 -20.97 -3.17 9.40
C ALA A 82 -20.86 -4.54 8.71
N GLU A 83 -21.94 -5.32 8.67
CA GLU A 83 -21.98 -6.61 7.96
C GLU A 83 -21.74 -6.44 6.45
N MET A 84 -22.34 -5.42 5.84
CA MET A 84 -22.11 -5.10 4.43
C MET A 84 -20.63 -4.77 4.16
N VAL A 85 -19.99 -3.97 5.01
CA VAL A 85 -18.57 -3.64 4.86
C VAL A 85 -17.72 -4.90 5.03
N ARG A 86 -17.92 -5.66 6.11
CA ARG A 86 -17.17 -6.91 6.36
C ARG A 86 -17.23 -7.87 5.17
N ASP A 87 -18.42 -8.01 4.56
CA ASP A 87 -18.67 -9.02 3.52
C ASP A 87 -18.21 -8.59 2.12
N ASN A 88 -18.07 -7.29 1.87
CA ASN A 88 -17.82 -6.76 0.52
C ASN A 88 -16.54 -5.90 0.38
N LEU A 89 -15.97 -5.40 1.49
CA LEU A 89 -14.69 -4.69 1.48
C LEU A 89 -13.55 -5.71 1.33
N ASP A 90 -12.58 -5.38 0.49
CA ASP A 90 -11.36 -6.18 0.30
C ASP A 90 -10.73 -6.56 1.66
N PRO A 91 -10.45 -7.86 1.91
CA PRO A 91 -9.91 -8.33 3.18
C PRO A 91 -8.58 -7.70 3.59
N ASP A 92 -7.81 -7.15 2.64
CA ASP A 92 -6.53 -6.49 2.95
C ASP A 92 -6.71 -5.03 3.39
N LEU A 93 -7.92 -4.45 3.21
CA LEU A 93 -8.24 -3.09 3.64
C LEU A 93 -8.74 -3.03 5.09
N THR A 94 -8.38 -1.91 5.72
CA THR A 94 -8.80 -1.50 7.07
C THR A 94 -9.94 -0.49 6.96
N VAL A 95 -10.97 -0.63 7.80
CA VAL A 95 -12.09 0.32 7.90
C VAL A 95 -11.95 1.20 9.15
N TYR A 96 -12.11 2.51 8.96
CA TYR A 96 -12.23 3.49 10.04
C TYR A 96 -13.70 3.81 10.27
N VAL A 97 -14.12 3.83 11.53
CA VAL A 97 -15.52 4.12 11.92
C VAL A 97 -15.54 5.24 12.95
N GLU A 98 -16.38 6.23 12.69
CA GLU A 98 -16.60 7.40 13.55
C GLU A 98 -18.10 7.60 13.72
N TRP A 99 -18.54 8.03 14.90
CA TRP A 99 -19.95 8.37 15.11
C TRP A 99 -20.19 9.85 14.79
N SER A 100 -21.07 10.10 13.82
CA SER A 100 -21.39 11.43 13.31
C SER A 100 -20.15 12.24 12.89
N ASN A 101 -20.23 13.57 12.85
CA ASN A 101 -19.15 14.50 12.51
C ASN A 101 -19.25 15.77 13.36
N GLU A 102 -18.11 16.29 13.81
CA GLU A 102 -17.96 17.51 14.62
C GLU A 102 -19.08 17.74 15.63
N ILE A 103 -19.31 16.78 16.53
CA ILE A 103 -20.47 16.78 17.42
C ILE A 103 -20.54 17.98 18.39
N TRP A 104 -19.53 18.84 18.44
CA TRP A 104 -19.52 20.11 19.20
C TRP A 104 -20.00 21.32 18.38
N ASN A 105 -20.22 21.18 17.08
CA ASN A 105 -20.51 22.26 16.16
C ASN A 105 -22.01 22.60 16.14
N TYR A 106 -22.35 23.88 16.33
CA TYR A 106 -23.73 24.39 16.33
C TYR A 106 -24.06 25.25 15.10
N ALA A 107 -23.15 25.28 14.11
CA ALA A 107 -23.39 25.95 12.84
C ALA A 107 -24.57 25.33 12.09
N TYR A 108 -25.17 26.10 11.18
CA TYR A 108 -26.22 25.59 10.30
C TYR A 108 -25.70 24.39 9.50
N GLY A 109 -26.48 23.31 9.48
CA GLY A 109 -26.11 22.05 8.82
C GLY A 109 -25.51 21.00 9.76
N PHE A 110 -25.16 21.33 11.01
CA PHE A 110 -24.64 20.37 11.99
C PHE A 110 -25.72 20.01 13.03
N GLU A 111 -26.54 19.01 12.72
CA GLU A 111 -27.74 18.71 13.51
C GLU A 111 -27.46 17.90 14.78
N THR A 112 -26.37 17.15 14.82
CA THR A 112 -26.04 16.23 15.92
C THR A 112 -25.96 16.92 17.29
N SER A 113 -25.37 18.11 17.35
CA SER A 113 -25.26 18.88 18.59
C SER A 113 -26.62 19.20 19.20
N TYR A 114 -27.58 19.57 18.35
CA TYR A 114 -28.96 19.85 18.76
C TYR A 114 -29.70 18.57 19.13
N TRP A 115 -29.51 17.51 18.35
CA TRP A 115 -30.09 16.20 18.65
C TRP A 115 -29.68 15.70 20.03
N ILE A 116 -28.38 15.76 20.38
CA ILE A 116 -27.90 15.38 21.72
C ILE A 116 -28.58 16.21 22.81
N GLN A 117 -28.75 17.53 22.60
CA GLN A 117 -29.44 18.40 23.57
C GLN A 117 -30.90 17.97 23.80
N ASP A 118 -31.60 17.58 22.74
CA ASP A 118 -32.96 17.09 22.83
C ASP A 118 -33.02 15.73 23.54
N GLN A 119 -32.08 14.82 23.26
CA GLN A 119 -32.02 13.51 23.90
C GLN A 119 -31.78 13.61 25.41
N ILE A 120 -30.85 14.45 25.87
CA ILE A 120 -30.57 14.59 27.31
C ILE A 120 -31.71 15.30 28.06
N ALA A 121 -32.63 15.97 27.35
CA ALA A 121 -33.83 16.56 27.94
C ALA A 121 -34.94 15.52 28.19
N LEU A 122 -34.83 14.31 27.64
CA LEU A 122 -35.79 13.24 27.82
C LEU A 122 -35.71 12.63 29.23
N PRO A 123 -36.85 12.22 29.84
CA PRO A 123 -36.87 11.65 31.19
C PRO A 123 -35.99 10.41 31.40
N GLU A 124 -35.81 9.60 30.36
CA GLU A 124 -34.97 8.38 30.35
C GLU A 124 -33.48 8.69 30.50
N ASN A 125 -33.02 9.84 30.00
CA ASN A 125 -31.63 10.29 30.07
C ASN A 125 -31.40 11.30 31.20
N ALA A 126 -32.37 11.44 32.11
CA ALA A 126 -32.35 12.45 33.15
C ALA A 126 -31.10 12.34 34.04
N GLY A 127 -30.26 13.37 33.99
CA GLY A 127 -29.05 13.48 34.80
C GLY A 127 -27.75 13.14 34.05
N MET A 128 -27.83 12.64 32.82
CA MET A 128 -26.66 12.47 31.96
C MET A 128 -26.11 13.83 31.54
N THR A 129 -24.79 13.93 31.48
CA THR A 129 -24.13 15.07 30.84
C THR A 129 -24.15 14.92 29.32
N TRP A 130 -23.91 16.02 28.61
CA TRP A 130 -23.79 16.02 27.15
C TRP A 130 -22.70 15.03 26.67
N TYR A 131 -21.52 15.05 27.30
CA TYR A 131 -20.40 14.17 26.94
C TYR A 131 -20.64 12.71 27.33
N GLU A 132 -21.29 12.45 28.47
CA GLU A 132 -21.67 11.09 28.88
C GLU A 132 -22.66 10.48 27.90
N PHE A 133 -23.67 11.25 27.47
CA PHE A 133 -24.63 10.76 26.47
C PHE A 133 -23.95 10.48 25.13
N ALA A 134 -23.15 11.42 24.62
CA ALA A 134 -22.42 11.24 23.37
C ALA A 134 -21.48 10.01 23.42
N ALA A 135 -20.67 9.88 24.48
CA ALA A 135 -19.78 8.73 24.65
C ALA A 135 -20.53 7.40 24.71
N ASN A 136 -21.74 7.37 25.28
CA ASN A 136 -22.57 6.16 25.26
C ASN A 136 -23.05 5.81 23.84
N GLN A 137 -23.41 6.79 23.01
CA GLN A 137 -23.78 6.53 21.61
C GLN A 137 -22.59 6.00 20.81
N ILE A 138 -21.42 6.66 20.92
CA ILE A 138 -20.19 6.22 20.25
C ILE A 138 -19.82 4.77 20.65
N GLN A 139 -19.90 4.44 21.94
CA GLN A 139 -19.58 3.10 22.42
C GLN A 139 -20.55 2.03 21.88
N GLN A 140 -21.84 2.32 21.81
CA GLN A 140 -22.83 1.37 21.28
C GLN A 140 -22.52 1.01 19.83
N ASP A 141 -22.25 2.01 18.97
CA ASP A 141 -21.86 1.76 17.59
C ASP A 141 -20.58 0.93 17.50
N PHE A 142 -19.55 1.31 18.27
CA PHE A 142 -18.29 0.60 18.29
C PHE A 142 -18.42 -0.87 18.73
N GLU A 143 -19.25 -1.16 19.73
CA GLU A 143 -19.51 -2.53 20.18
C GLU A 143 -20.15 -3.37 19.05
N ILE A 144 -21.08 -2.81 18.29
CA ILE A 144 -21.68 -3.49 17.13
C ILE A 144 -20.62 -3.80 16.07
N TRP A 145 -19.78 -2.81 15.71
CA TRP A 145 -18.70 -3.01 14.74
C TRP A 145 -17.70 -4.07 15.21
N GLN A 146 -17.33 -4.07 16.49
CA GLN A 146 -16.44 -5.08 17.08
C GLN A 146 -17.04 -6.48 17.00
N ASP A 147 -18.32 -6.65 17.34
CA ASP A 147 -19.00 -7.94 17.28
C ASP A 147 -19.06 -8.47 15.83
N VAL A 148 -19.26 -7.60 14.85
CA VAL A 148 -19.27 -7.96 13.42
C VAL A 148 -17.89 -8.35 12.92
N PHE A 149 -16.85 -7.64 13.34
CA PHE A 149 -15.45 -7.85 12.93
C PHE A 149 -14.67 -8.81 13.85
N ALA A 150 -15.34 -9.52 14.76
CA ALA A 150 -14.69 -10.49 15.65
C ALA A 150 -13.88 -11.54 14.86
N GLY A 151 -12.59 -11.66 15.20
CA GLY A 151 -11.60 -12.49 14.49
C GLY A 151 -10.93 -11.82 13.29
N GLN A 152 -11.21 -10.53 13.04
CA GLN A 152 -10.58 -9.65 12.05
C GLN A 152 -10.37 -8.24 12.67
N GLU A 153 -10.06 -8.20 13.96
CA GLU A 153 -9.97 -6.94 14.73
C GLU A 153 -8.90 -5.98 14.16
N GLU A 154 -7.87 -6.50 13.49
CA GLU A 154 -6.85 -5.72 12.79
C GLU A 154 -7.39 -4.90 11.63
N ARG A 155 -8.58 -5.23 11.11
CA ARG A 155 -9.23 -4.51 10.00
C ARG A 155 -10.13 -3.37 10.47
N LEU A 156 -10.23 -3.09 11.77
CA LEU A 156 -11.17 -2.12 12.32
C LEU A 156 -10.45 -1.06 13.17
N VAL A 157 -10.62 0.21 12.81
CA VAL A 157 -10.15 1.36 13.59
C VAL A 157 -11.34 2.17 14.08
N ARG A 158 -11.49 2.28 15.39
CA ARG A 158 -12.58 3.05 16.02
C ARG A 158 -12.09 4.44 16.40
N VAL A 159 -12.66 5.47 15.78
CA VAL A 159 -12.15 6.84 15.83
C VAL A 159 -13.05 7.76 16.66
N VAL A 160 -12.48 8.41 17.66
CA VAL A 160 -13.19 9.43 18.46
C VAL A 160 -12.77 10.82 18.05
N ALA A 161 -13.70 11.61 17.54
CA ALA A 161 -13.45 12.96 17.06
C ALA A 161 -13.36 14.02 18.16
N GLY A 162 -12.47 14.97 17.94
CA GLY A 162 -12.22 16.15 18.75
C GLY A 162 -12.01 17.41 17.93
N GLN A 163 -11.95 18.54 18.62
CA GLN A 163 -11.74 19.84 17.99
C GLN A 163 -10.24 20.19 17.96
N GLN A 164 -9.71 20.64 16.82
CA GLN A 164 -8.29 21.07 16.76
C GLN A 164 -7.97 22.23 17.71
N ALA A 165 -8.87 23.22 17.80
CA ALA A 165 -8.59 24.45 18.53
C ALA A 165 -8.28 24.24 20.03
N ASN A 166 -8.74 23.13 20.62
CA ASN A 166 -8.49 22.74 22.00
C ASN A 166 -8.89 21.28 22.26
N SER A 167 -8.25 20.64 23.24
CA SER A 167 -8.49 19.24 23.63
C SER A 167 -9.77 18.98 24.44
N ILE A 168 -10.61 20.00 24.72
CA ILE A 168 -11.70 19.89 25.71
C ILE A 168 -12.69 18.80 25.33
N VAL A 169 -13.04 18.68 24.05
CA VAL A 169 -13.99 17.65 23.60
C VAL A 169 -13.48 16.25 23.96
N LEU A 170 -12.25 15.93 23.57
CA LEU A 170 -11.64 14.62 23.83
C LEU A 170 -11.39 14.40 25.32
N GLU A 171 -10.90 15.41 26.05
CA GLU A 171 -10.70 15.33 27.50
C GLU A 171 -11.98 15.01 28.28
N ASN A 172 -13.15 15.39 27.75
CA ASN A 172 -14.44 15.11 28.38
C ASN A 172 -15.13 13.86 27.84
N LEU A 173 -14.86 13.43 26.60
CA LEU A 173 -15.41 12.19 26.02
C LEU A 173 -14.66 10.95 26.49
N LEU A 174 -13.33 10.92 26.31
CA LEU A 174 -12.52 9.73 26.48
C LEU A 174 -12.61 9.06 27.88
N PRO A 175 -12.80 9.80 29.00
CA PRO A 175 -13.02 9.17 30.30
C PRO A 175 -14.27 8.27 30.38
N PHE A 176 -15.29 8.52 29.54
CA PHE A 176 -16.49 7.71 29.47
C PHE A 176 -16.40 6.56 28.47
N MET A 177 -15.39 6.56 27.59
CA MET A 177 -15.21 5.55 26.55
C MET A 177 -14.64 4.22 27.09
N GLU A 178 -14.20 4.16 28.34
CA GLU A 178 -13.60 2.96 28.98
C GLU A 178 -12.46 2.30 28.17
N GLY A 179 -11.77 3.07 27.31
CA GLY A 179 -10.72 2.57 26.42
C GLY A 179 -11.23 1.90 25.15
N ASN A 180 -12.52 2.04 24.82
CA ASN A 180 -13.16 1.48 23.63
C ASN A 180 -12.97 2.39 22.39
N PHE A 181 -11.74 2.62 21.95
CA PHE A 181 -11.40 3.41 20.75
C PHE A 181 -9.94 3.15 20.35
N ASP A 182 -9.58 3.24 19.08
CA ASP A 182 -8.23 2.94 18.59
C ASP A 182 -7.48 4.19 18.13
N ALA A 183 -8.22 5.24 17.74
CA ALA A 183 -7.65 6.50 17.33
C ALA A 183 -8.46 7.68 17.91
N ILE A 184 -7.78 8.80 18.07
CA ILE A 184 -8.42 10.11 18.25
C ILE A 184 -8.22 10.94 16.99
N SER A 185 -9.23 11.71 16.62
CA SER A 185 -9.17 12.52 15.40
C SER A 185 -9.39 14.02 15.66
N VAL A 186 -8.68 14.88 14.95
CA VAL A 186 -8.87 16.34 14.95
C VAL A 186 -8.76 16.92 13.54
N THR A 187 -9.17 18.17 13.32
CA THR A 187 -8.71 18.87 12.12
C THR A 187 -7.22 19.24 12.22
N ALA A 188 -6.60 19.48 11.08
CA ALA A 188 -5.23 19.99 11.00
C ALA A 188 -5.14 21.23 10.10
N TYR A 189 -6.14 22.12 10.19
CA TYR A 189 -6.22 23.28 9.33
C TYR A 189 -5.16 24.34 9.67
N ALA A 190 -4.61 24.95 8.62
CA ALA A 190 -3.85 26.18 8.68
C ALA A 190 -4.61 27.29 7.92
N GLY A 191 -5.64 27.84 8.55
CA GLY A 191 -6.46 28.92 7.99
C GLY A 191 -6.22 30.28 8.63
N LEU A 192 -6.93 31.30 8.15
CA LEU A 192 -6.86 32.66 8.70
C LEU A 192 -7.88 32.83 9.84
N GLY A 193 -7.40 33.18 11.03
CA GLY A 193 -8.25 33.56 12.14
C GLY A 193 -8.59 35.05 12.13
N ILE A 194 -9.49 35.46 13.04
CA ILE A 194 -9.87 36.88 13.22
C ILE A 194 -8.64 37.76 13.47
N GLU A 195 -7.66 37.28 14.23
CA GLU A 195 -6.44 38.03 14.52
C GLU A 195 -5.66 38.39 13.25
N GLN A 196 -5.42 37.41 12.37
CA GLN A 196 -4.75 37.61 11.09
C GLN A 196 -5.55 38.58 10.20
N LEU A 197 -6.86 38.34 10.07
CA LEU A 197 -7.74 39.15 9.21
C LEU A 197 -7.82 40.61 9.66
N THR A 198 -7.80 40.89 10.97
CA THR A 198 -7.75 42.28 11.47
C THR A 198 -6.43 43.00 11.23
N GLY A 199 -5.35 42.25 10.96
CA GLY A 199 -4.04 42.78 10.62
C GLY A 199 -3.92 43.18 9.14
N PHE A 200 -4.83 42.73 8.30
CA PHE A 200 -4.83 43.03 6.86
C PHE A 200 -5.54 44.35 6.55
N ASP A 201 -5.10 45.01 5.48
CA ASP A 201 -5.62 46.29 5.00
C ASP A 201 -5.67 46.34 3.46
N GLU A 202 -6.00 47.51 2.91
CA GLU A 202 -6.11 47.71 1.46
C GLU A 202 -4.78 47.55 0.68
N PHE A 203 -3.65 47.44 1.38
CA PHE A 203 -2.32 47.22 0.81
C PHE A 203 -1.83 45.78 0.94
N THR A 204 -2.57 44.92 1.65
CA THR A 204 -2.25 43.50 1.77
C THR A 204 -2.15 42.85 0.39
N THR A 205 -1.07 42.09 0.19
CA THR A 205 -0.80 41.34 -1.03
C THR A 205 -1.00 39.84 -0.80
N PRO A 206 -1.13 39.02 -1.86
CA PRO A 206 -1.18 37.57 -1.72
C PRO A 206 0.03 37.02 -0.97
N ASP A 207 1.23 37.58 -1.20
CA ASP A 207 2.44 37.18 -0.48
C ASP A 207 2.36 37.47 1.02
N ASP A 208 1.76 38.59 1.43
CA ASP A 208 1.57 38.90 2.86
C ASP A 208 0.62 37.88 3.53
N VAL A 209 -0.39 37.39 2.79
CA VAL A 209 -1.29 36.33 3.26
C VAL A 209 -0.54 35.02 3.42
N ILE A 210 0.26 34.61 2.43
CA ILE A 210 1.10 33.42 2.52
C ILE A 210 2.09 33.51 3.68
N ASP A 211 2.75 34.66 3.86
CA ASP A 211 3.67 34.88 4.97
C ASP A 211 2.95 34.73 6.31
N SER A 212 1.71 35.23 6.43
CA SER A 212 0.89 35.01 7.62
C SER A 212 0.54 33.53 7.85
N LEU A 213 0.28 32.76 6.79
CA LEU A 213 0.05 31.32 6.90
C LEU A 213 1.30 30.59 7.41
N LEU A 214 2.46 30.83 6.78
CA LEU A 214 3.73 30.18 7.13
C LEU A 214 4.25 30.57 8.52
N GLU A 215 4.16 31.85 8.87
CA GLU A 215 4.78 32.37 10.10
C GLU A 215 3.87 32.27 11.33
N GLN A 216 2.55 32.13 11.14
CA GLN A 216 1.60 32.17 12.25
C GLN A 216 0.64 30.98 12.23
N SER A 217 -0.06 30.75 11.12
CA SER A 217 -1.18 29.79 11.08
C SER A 217 -0.71 28.34 11.11
N VAL A 218 0.31 27.98 10.33
CA VAL A 218 0.93 26.64 10.36
C VAL A 218 1.56 26.36 11.73
N PRO A 219 2.41 27.24 12.31
CA PRO A 219 2.92 27.04 13.67
C PRO A 219 1.82 26.88 14.73
N TRP A 220 0.72 27.63 14.61
CA TRP A 220 -0.42 27.47 15.51
C TRP A 220 -1.09 26.10 15.36
N SER A 221 -1.33 25.66 14.12
CA SER A 221 -1.91 24.36 13.79
C SER A 221 -1.07 23.21 14.36
N LEU A 222 0.24 23.22 14.08
CA LEU A 222 1.18 22.22 14.57
C LEU A 222 1.25 22.21 16.11
N ALA A 223 1.19 23.36 16.77
CA ALA A 223 1.15 23.42 18.23
C ALA A 223 -0.11 22.76 18.81
N ARG A 224 -1.26 22.86 18.13
CA ARG A 224 -2.47 22.13 18.52
C ARG A 224 -2.34 20.63 18.28
N LEU A 225 -1.71 20.20 17.18
CA LEU A 225 -1.46 18.78 16.94
C LEU A 225 -0.55 18.18 18.01
N VAL A 226 0.48 18.91 18.48
CA VAL A 226 1.30 18.48 19.63
C VAL A 226 0.46 18.26 20.88
N GLU A 227 -0.50 19.13 21.17
CA GLU A 227 -1.38 18.97 22.34
C GLU A 227 -2.22 17.68 22.24
N HIS A 228 -2.71 17.35 21.04
CA HIS A 228 -3.48 16.14 20.79
C HIS A 228 -2.61 14.88 20.76
N GLN A 229 -1.39 14.95 20.22
CA GLN A 229 -0.43 13.84 20.27
C GLN A 229 -0.11 13.47 21.72
N ASN A 230 0.11 14.48 22.57
CA ASN A 230 0.32 14.24 24.00
C ASN A 230 -0.89 13.56 24.66
N LEU A 231 -2.11 13.79 24.17
CA LEU A 231 -3.31 13.11 24.66
C LEU A 231 -3.38 11.66 24.19
N ALA A 232 -3.08 11.41 22.91
CA ALA A 232 -2.95 10.07 22.34
C ALA A 232 -1.91 9.25 23.14
N ASP A 233 -0.68 9.77 23.29
CA ASP A 233 0.40 9.14 24.06
C ASP A 233 0.00 8.81 25.51
N GLN A 234 -0.75 9.70 26.16
CA GLN A 234 -1.25 9.49 27.52
C GLN A 234 -2.21 8.32 27.59
N TYR A 235 -3.15 8.22 26.65
CA TYR A 235 -4.07 7.09 26.58
C TYR A 235 -3.37 5.80 26.13
N SER A 236 -2.38 5.89 25.23
CA SER A 236 -1.55 4.75 24.86
C SER A 236 -0.85 4.14 26.08
N ALA A 237 -0.25 4.99 26.92
CA ALA A 237 0.38 4.57 28.16
C ALA A 237 -0.62 4.03 29.21
N LEU A 238 -1.82 4.61 29.28
CA LEU A 238 -2.87 4.19 30.21
C LEU A 238 -3.45 2.82 29.85
N LEU A 239 -3.69 2.58 28.56
CA LEU A 239 -4.35 1.38 28.03
C LEU A 239 -3.35 0.26 27.71
N GLY A 240 -2.06 0.58 27.58
CA GLY A 240 -1.01 -0.41 27.30
C GLY A 240 -1.01 -0.90 25.85
N ARG A 241 -1.54 -0.08 24.94
CA ARG A 241 -1.59 -0.29 23.48
C ARG A 241 -1.47 1.06 22.80
N GLU A 242 -1.16 1.07 21.52
CA GLU A 242 -1.12 2.30 20.74
C GLU A 242 -2.53 2.90 20.56
N ILE A 243 -2.58 4.23 20.57
CA ILE A 243 -3.73 5.06 20.22
C ILE A 243 -3.21 6.06 19.21
N ASP A 244 -3.78 6.00 18.02
CA ASP A 244 -3.31 6.80 16.90
C ASP A 244 -3.85 8.23 17.01
N LEU A 245 -3.05 9.20 16.57
CA LEU A 245 -3.52 10.54 16.25
C LEU A 245 -3.72 10.65 14.74
N VAL A 246 -4.98 10.74 14.32
CA VAL A 246 -5.34 10.92 12.92
C VAL A 246 -5.99 12.29 12.71
N THR A 247 -6.03 12.77 11.47
CA THR A 247 -6.81 13.97 11.13
C THR A 247 -8.03 13.56 10.33
N TYR A 248 -9.24 14.01 10.70
CA TYR A 248 -10.41 13.79 9.86
C TYR A 248 -10.44 14.77 8.67
N GLU A 249 -9.83 15.93 8.84
CA GLU A 249 -9.69 16.97 7.82
C GLU A 249 -8.38 17.74 8.03
N GLY A 250 -7.79 18.25 6.95
CA GLY A 250 -6.49 18.91 6.97
C GLY A 250 -6.30 19.77 5.74
N GLY A 251 -5.20 20.54 5.73
CA GLY A 251 -4.86 21.46 4.65
C GLY A 251 -4.88 22.93 5.07
N SER A 252 -4.51 23.79 4.13
CA SER A 252 -4.52 25.23 4.30
C SER A 252 -5.65 25.82 3.47
N HIS A 253 -6.77 26.15 4.12
CA HIS A 253 -7.94 26.76 3.48
C HIS A 253 -8.14 28.17 4.02
N PRO A 254 -7.39 29.17 3.52
CA PRO A 254 -7.52 30.52 3.99
C PRO A 254 -8.86 31.11 3.50
N ASP A 255 -9.73 31.45 4.44
CA ASP A 255 -11.01 32.12 4.17
C ASP A 255 -11.00 33.56 4.74
N ALA A 256 -11.65 34.46 4.02
CA ALA A 256 -11.83 35.85 4.41
C ALA A 256 -13.22 36.38 4.00
N PHE A 257 -14.22 35.49 3.91
CA PHE A 257 -15.58 35.86 3.55
C PHE A 257 -16.07 37.09 4.32
N GLY A 258 -16.52 38.10 3.58
CA GLY A 258 -17.09 39.31 4.17
C GLY A 258 -16.05 40.29 4.74
N TRP A 259 -14.76 40.03 4.56
CA TRP A 259 -13.68 40.96 4.88
C TRP A 259 -13.22 41.74 3.63
N PRO A 260 -12.67 42.96 3.78
CA PRO A 260 -12.18 43.75 2.65
C PRO A 260 -11.05 43.10 1.83
N VAL A 261 -10.44 42.03 2.34
CA VAL A 261 -9.28 41.33 1.77
C VAL A 261 -9.63 40.00 1.10
N GLU A 262 -10.93 39.69 0.95
CA GLU A 262 -11.44 38.44 0.34
C GLU A 262 -10.77 38.13 -1.01
N ASP A 263 -10.72 39.10 -1.92
CA ASP A 263 -10.08 38.95 -3.24
C ASP A 263 -8.58 38.59 -3.12
N VAL A 264 -7.86 39.23 -2.19
CA VAL A 264 -6.42 39.02 -2.02
C VAL A 264 -6.13 37.65 -1.39
N VAL A 265 -6.96 37.22 -0.44
CA VAL A 265 -6.86 35.90 0.18
C VAL A 265 -7.13 34.80 -0.85
N HIS A 266 -8.12 34.99 -1.72
CA HIS A 266 -8.33 34.07 -2.84
C HIS A 266 -7.14 34.04 -3.80
N GLN A 267 -6.56 35.20 -4.16
CA GLN A 267 -5.34 35.18 -4.98
C GLN A 267 -4.15 34.50 -4.29
N ALA A 268 -4.11 34.50 -2.95
CA ALA A 268 -3.10 33.77 -2.19
C ALA A 268 -3.30 32.26 -2.26
N SER A 269 -4.55 31.76 -2.22
CA SER A 269 -4.81 30.32 -2.37
C SER A 269 -4.31 29.79 -3.72
N LEU A 270 -4.36 30.59 -4.79
CA LEU A 270 -3.84 30.21 -6.12
C LEU A 270 -2.31 30.36 -6.27
N SER A 271 -1.59 30.74 -5.21
CA SER A 271 -0.17 31.06 -5.29
C SER A 271 0.69 29.79 -5.38
N PRO A 272 1.76 29.77 -6.22
CA PRO A 272 2.75 28.69 -6.20
C PRO A 272 3.36 28.45 -4.82
N ARG A 273 3.35 29.47 -3.95
CA ARG A 273 3.87 29.36 -2.57
C ARG A 273 2.95 28.57 -1.64
N MET A 274 1.74 28.19 -2.06
CA MET A 274 0.90 27.27 -1.28
C MET A 274 1.56 25.89 -1.16
N TYR A 275 2.42 25.53 -2.12
CA TYR A 275 3.31 24.38 -2.02
C TYR A 275 4.10 24.37 -0.70
N ASP A 276 4.71 25.51 -0.35
CA ASP A 276 5.52 25.65 0.87
C ASP A 276 4.68 25.54 2.14
N VAL A 277 3.45 26.06 2.11
CA VAL A 277 2.50 25.98 3.24
C VAL A 277 2.14 24.51 3.52
N TYR A 278 1.76 23.76 2.48
CA TYR A 278 1.47 22.33 2.61
C TYR A 278 2.69 21.52 3.02
N GLN A 279 3.87 21.78 2.45
CA GLN A 279 5.10 21.10 2.85
C GLN A 279 5.39 21.33 4.34
N MET A 280 5.30 22.57 4.82
CA MET A 280 5.57 22.87 6.23
C MET A 280 4.55 22.20 7.16
N LEU A 281 3.28 22.14 6.76
CA LEU A 281 2.21 21.53 7.52
C LEU A 281 2.36 20.00 7.59
N LEU A 282 2.57 19.34 6.45
CA LEU A 282 2.72 17.88 6.35
C LEU A 282 3.98 17.37 7.05
N ASN A 283 5.14 17.96 6.75
CA ASN A 283 6.40 17.59 7.42
C ASN A 283 6.36 17.89 8.92
N GLY A 284 5.62 18.93 9.33
CA GLY A 284 5.40 19.23 10.74
C GLY A 284 4.53 18.18 11.44
N ALA A 285 3.44 17.74 10.80
CA ALA A 285 2.56 16.70 11.31
C ALA A 285 3.28 15.35 11.41
N ASP A 286 4.05 14.98 10.39
CA ASP A 286 4.89 13.77 10.39
C ASP A 286 5.90 13.77 11.56
N GLN A 287 6.60 14.90 11.77
CA GLN A 287 7.53 15.04 12.90
C GLN A 287 6.86 14.96 14.28
N ILE A 288 5.57 15.28 14.37
CA ILE A 288 4.79 15.15 15.61
C ILE A 288 4.42 13.69 15.85
N GLY A 289 4.28 12.89 14.79
CA GLY A 289 3.81 11.50 14.86
C GLY A 289 2.32 11.36 14.55
N VAL A 290 1.76 12.25 13.72
CA VAL A 290 0.39 12.06 13.20
C VAL A 290 0.36 10.84 12.27
N ASP A 291 -0.43 9.83 12.61
CA ASP A 291 -0.44 8.52 11.95
C ASP A 291 -1.15 8.54 10.58
N LEU A 292 -2.20 9.36 10.47
CA LEU A 292 -2.94 9.56 9.22
C LEU A 292 -3.34 11.03 9.07
N TYR A 293 -2.95 11.64 7.96
CA TYR A 293 -3.31 13.01 7.62
C TYR A 293 -4.37 13.04 6.50
N ASN A 294 -5.65 13.02 6.85
CA ASN A 294 -6.73 13.15 5.87
C ASN A 294 -6.91 14.62 5.43
N GLN A 295 -6.96 14.84 4.12
CA GLN A 295 -7.29 16.15 3.54
C GLN A 295 -8.81 16.34 3.49
N PHE A 296 -9.27 17.59 3.61
CA PHE A 296 -10.71 17.85 3.64
C PHE A 296 -11.41 17.54 2.31
N VAL A 297 -11.13 18.32 1.25
CA VAL A 297 -11.84 18.21 -0.02
C VAL A 297 -10.83 17.98 -1.14
N PHE A 298 -11.06 16.93 -1.92
CA PHE A 298 -10.21 16.61 -3.05
C PHE A 298 -10.35 17.61 -4.21
N THR A 299 -11.58 18.03 -4.54
CA THR A 299 -11.85 18.99 -5.62
C THR A 299 -12.82 20.08 -5.18
N GLY A 300 -12.42 21.33 -5.38
CA GLY A 300 -13.23 22.52 -5.19
C GLY A 300 -14.22 22.76 -6.33
N SER A 301 -15.02 23.82 -6.19
CA SER A 301 -16.11 24.14 -7.12
C SER A 301 -15.67 24.87 -8.40
N GLY A 302 -14.38 25.20 -8.53
CA GLY A 302 -13.81 25.96 -9.66
C GLY A 302 -14.08 27.46 -9.63
N GLU A 303 -14.98 27.91 -8.75
CA GLU A 303 -15.18 29.30 -8.41
C GLU A 303 -14.85 29.45 -6.92
N SER A 304 -14.09 30.50 -6.54
CA SER A 304 -14.09 30.91 -5.14
C SER A 304 -15.51 31.32 -4.84
N ALA A 305 -16.23 30.46 -4.13
CA ALA A 305 -17.45 30.89 -3.49
C ALA A 305 -17.09 32.03 -2.53
N PRO A 306 -18.07 32.81 -2.06
CA PRO A 306 -17.80 33.79 -1.03
C PRO A 306 -17.12 33.18 0.21
N TRP A 307 -17.32 31.89 0.44
CA TRP A 307 -16.75 31.08 1.53
C TRP A 307 -15.35 30.52 1.23
N GLY A 308 -14.67 30.96 0.17
CA GLY A 308 -13.33 30.46 -0.21
C GLY A 308 -13.32 29.23 -1.12
N ASP A 309 -12.12 28.70 -1.34
CA ASP A 309 -11.85 27.48 -2.11
C ASP A 309 -11.13 26.46 -1.20
N TRP A 310 -11.73 25.28 -1.08
CA TRP A 310 -11.37 24.24 -0.11
C TRP A 310 -10.74 23.01 -0.78
N GLY A 311 -10.65 23.01 -2.11
CA GLY A 311 -10.17 21.85 -2.86
C GLY A 311 -8.65 21.77 -2.91
N LEU A 312 -8.12 20.56 -2.73
CA LEU A 312 -6.74 20.23 -3.11
C LEU A 312 -6.48 20.51 -4.59
N LEU A 313 -7.50 20.26 -5.42
CA LEU A 313 -7.63 20.78 -6.76
C LEU A 313 -8.76 21.82 -6.75
N HIS A 314 -8.51 23.05 -7.20
CA HIS A 314 -9.53 24.10 -7.30
C HIS A 314 -10.69 23.70 -8.22
N ASN A 315 -10.46 22.83 -9.19
CA ASN A 315 -11.50 22.20 -9.99
C ASN A 315 -11.05 20.82 -10.53
N MET A 316 -12.03 20.00 -10.92
CA MET A 316 -11.79 18.67 -11.49
C MET A 316 -10.91 18.64 -12.74
N ASP A 317 -10.74 19.75 -13.47
CA ASP A 317 -9.95 19.79 -14.70
C ASP A 317 -8.64 20.57 -14.55
N GLN A 318 -8.25 20.94 -13.32
CA GLN A 318 -7.06 21.74 -13.06
C GLN A 318 -5.81 21.03 -13.62
N PRO A 319 -4.97 21.72 -14.42
CA PRO A 319 -3.69 21.17 -14.85
C PRO A 319 -2.79 20.90 -13.63
N LEU A 320 -2.16 19.72 -13.59
CA LEU A 320 -1.31 19.33 -12.45
C LEU A 320 -0.11 20.27 -12.25
N GLU A 321 0.40 20.88 -13.33
CA GLU A 321 1.49 21.86 -13.28
C GLU A 321 1.12 23.16 -12.53
N ASP A 322 -0.18 23.43 -12.38
CA ASP A 322 -0.74 24.58 -11.67
C ASP A 322 -1.44 24.17 -10.36
N ALA A 323 -1.35 22.90 -9.95
CA ALA A 323 -1.99 22.35 -8.75
C ALA A 323 -0.97 22.18 -7.62
N PHE A 324 -0.53 23.31 -7.04
CA PHE A 324 0.62 23.37 -6.15
C PHE A 324 0.40 22.62 -4.82
N GLU A 325 -0.81 22.65 -4.27
CA GLU A 325 -1.23 21.91 -3.09
C GLU A 325 -1.22 20.41 -3.36
N TYR A 326 -1.85 19.99 -4.45
CA TYR A 326 -1.86 18.59 -4.89
C TYR A 326 -0.44 18.06 -5.12
N GLN A 327 0.40 18.81 -5.82
CA GLN A 327 1.79 18.42 -6.08
C GLN A 327 2.60 18.33 -4.78
N SER A 328 2.38 19.25 -3.83
CA SER A 328 3.02 19.20 -2.51
C SER A 328 2.69 17.91 -1.77
N ILE A 329 1.42 17.47 -1.81
CA ILE A 329 1.01 16.20 -1.19
C ILE A 329 1.66 15.01 -1.90
N LEU A 330 1.67 14.98 -3.23
CA LEU A 330 2.32 13.89 -3.97
C LEU A 330 3.82 13.80 -3.65
N ASP A 331 4.51 14.93 -3.61
CA ASP A 331 5.94 14.98 -3.29
C ASP A 331 6.20 14.54 -1.84
N PHE A 332 5.31 14.90 -0.91
CA PHE A 332 5.33 14.40 0.46
C PHE A 332 5.15 12.88 0.51
N ILE A 333 4.12 12.32 -0.13
CA ILE A 333 3.86 10.88 -0.17
C ILE A 333 5.04 10.13 -0.78
N ASN A 334 5.55 10.60 -1.92
CA ASN A 334 6.68 9.98 -2.61
C ASN A 334 7.98 10.01 -1.79
N SER A 335 8.17 11.02 -0.93
CA SER A 335 9.34 11.09 -0.05
C SER A 335 9.24 10.20 1.20
N HIS A 336 8.05 9.70 1.53
CA HIS A 336 7.79 8.86 2.71
C HIS A 336 7.34 7.43 2.37
N THR A 337 7.11 7.14 1.09
CA THR A 337 6.89 5.78 0.59
C THR A 337 8.25 5.12 0.36
N PRO A 338 8.58 4.00 1.02
CA PRO A 338 9.78 3.24 0.70
C PRO A 338 9.79 2.90 -0.79
N GLU A 339 10.89 3.16 -1.49
CA GLU A 339 10.98 2.76 -2.90
C GLU A 339 10.74 1.25 -3.03
N ALA A 340 9.82 0.86 -3.91
CA ALA A 340 9.54 -0.55 -4.17
C ALA A 340 10.83 -1.26 -4.59
N LEU A 341 11.13 -2.38 -3.95
CA LEU A 341 12.30 -3.18 -4.27
C LEU A 341 12.04 -3.97 -5.57
N PRO A 342 13.05 -4.16 -6.44
CA PRO A 342 12.90 -5.01 -7.62
C PRO A 342 12.57 -6.45 -7.23
N VAL A 343 11.63 -7.10 -7.92
CA VAL A 343 11.31 -8.52 -7.73
C VAL A 343 12.13 -9.37 -8.70
N VAL A 344 12.92 -10.33 -8.20
CA VAL A 344 13.86 -11.13 -9.00
C VAL A 344 13.40 -12.59 -9.12
N ASN A 345 13.47 -13.13 -10.33
CA ASN A 345 13.21 -14.54 -10.65
C ASN A 345 14.38 -15.17 -11.41
N ILE A 346 14.56 -16.49 -11.28
CA ILE A 346 15.49 -17.30 -12.08
C ILE A 346 14.75 -18.37 -12.88
N GLN A 347 15.23 -18.66 -14.08
CA GLN A 347 14.71 -19.72 -14.95
C GLN A 347 15.79 -20.76 -15.24
N SER A 348 15.39 -22.03 -15.27
CA SER A 348 16.23 -23.14 -15.72
C SER A 348 16.64 -22.98 -17.18
N PRO A 349 17.78 -23.57 -17.59
CA PRO A 349 18.17 -23.67 -18.98
C PRO A 349 17.10 -24.36 -19.84
N GLY A 350 17.02 -24.00 -21.12
CA GLY A 350 16.02 -24.54 -22.04
C GLY A 350 16.27 -25.99 -22.48
N PHE A 351 17.49 -26.50 -22.26
CA PHE A 351 17.92 -27.85 -22.60
C PHE A 351 19.10 -28.25 -21.71
N ASP A 352 19.24 -29.56 -21.52
CA ASP A 352 20.41 -30.18 -20.92
C ASP A 352 21.57 -30.20 -21.92
N VAL A 353 22.80 -30.26 -21.43
CA VAL A 353 24.00 -30.19 -22.27
C VAL A 353 24.86 -31.42 -22.08
N ASP A 354 25.48 -31.88 -23.17
CA ASP A 354 26.47 -32.96 -23.12
C ASP A 354 27.77 -32.45 -22.48
N GLU A 355 28.50 -33.35 -21.81
CA GLU A 355 29.81 -33.08 -21.18
C GLU A 355 30.98 -32.93 -22.18
N SER A 356 30.70 -32.44 -23.38
CA SER A 356 31.69 -32.37 -24.47
C SER A 356 32.75 -31.26 -24.29
N GLY A 357 32.66 -30.45 -23.23
CA GLY A 357 33.51 -29.29 -22.94
C GLY A 357 33.33 -28.09 -23.88
N THR A 358 32.30 -28.11 -24.75
CA THR A 358 32.02 -27.01 -25.69
C THR A 358 30.70 -26.30 -25.47
N GLU A 359 29.81 -26.91 -24.68
CA GLU A 359 28.46 -26.42 -24.41
C GLU A 359 28.41 -25.59 -23.11
N LYS A 360 27.29 -24.88 -22.93
CA LYS A 360 27.04 -24.06 -21.74
C LYS A 360 25.60 -24.18 -21.29
N LEU A 361 25.39 -24.25 -19.99
CA LEU A 361 24.07 -24.03 -19.41
C LEU A 361 23.83 -22.52 -19.27
N GLU A 362 22.64 -22.08 -19.68
CA GLU A 362 22.22 -20.68 -19.63
C GLU A 362 21.07 -20.53 -18.62
N PHE A 363 21.35 -19.93 -17.47
CA PHE A 363 20.32 -19.58 -16.49
C PHE A 363 19.95 -18.11 -16.65
N THR A 364 18.68 -17.83 -16.92
CA THR A 364 18.19 -16.46 -17.13
C THR A 364 17.53 -15.93 -15.87
N LEU A 365 18.00 -14.80 -15.38
CA LEU A 365 17.36 -14.03 -14.33
C LEU A 365 16.58 -12.87 -14.93
N THR A 366 15.44 -12.56 -14.32
CA THR A 366 14.62 -11.40 -14.67
C THR A 366 14.34 -10.56 -13.42
N ARG A 367 14.20 -9.24 -13.59
CA ARG A 367 13.74 -8.33 -12.52
C ARG A 367 12.57 -7.46 -12.97
N SER A 368 11.76 -6.99 -12.01
CA SER A 368 10.69 -6.00 -12.26
C SER A 368 11.26 -4.64 -12.70
N ALA A 369 10.37 -3.70 -13.05
CA ALA A 369 10.75 -2.37 -13.54
C ALA A 369 11.11 -1.39 -12.42
N ASP A 370 10.95 -1.78 -11.16
CA ASP A 370 11.30 -0.97 -9.99
C ASP A 370 12.81 -0.74 -9.95
N GLN A 371 13.23 0.50 -9.71
CA GLN A 371 14.63 0.94 -9.69
C GLN A 371 15.46 0.48 -10.91
N LEU A 372 14.82 0.37 -12.08
CA LEU A 372 15.47 -0.20 -13.27
C LEU A 372 16.68 0.63 -13.72
N ASP A 373 16.69 1.94 -13.48
CA ASP A 373 17.78 2.87 -13.79
C ASP A 373 19.04 2.66 -12.93
N MET A 374 18.94 1.88 -11.85
CA MET A 374 20.05 1.50 -10.98
C MET A 374 20.53 0.06 -11.29
N PRO A 375 21.85 -0.21 -11.20
CA PRO A 375 22.35 -1.58 -11.28
C PRO A 375 21.95 -2.37 -10.02
N LEU A 376 21.68 -3.67 -10.18
CA LEU A 376 21.27 -4.56 -9.08
C LEU A 376 22.15 -5.81 -9.06
N THR A 377 22.80 -6.09 -7.94
CA THR A 377 23.55 -7.34 -7.73
C THR A 377 22.68 -8.34 -6.97
N VAL A 378 22.49 -9.51 -7.57
CA VAL A 378 21.71 -10.63 -7.03
C VAL A 378 22.67 -11.74 -6.65
N HIS A 379 22.41 -12.35 -5.49
CA HIS A 379 23.21 -13.42 -4.93
C HIS A 379 22.48 -14.76 -5.07
N TYR A 380 23.24 -15.81 -5.33
CA TYR A 380 22.71 -17.17 -5.44
C TYR A 380 23.64 -18.19 -4.79
N GLN A 381 23.03 -19.25 -4.26
CA GLN A 381 23.73 -20.44 -3.79
C GLN A 381 23.79 -21.48 -4.91
N ILE A 382 24.93 -22.16 -5.01
CA ILE A 382 25.17 -23.24 -5.97
C ILE A 382 25.11 -24.57 -5.21
N SER A 383 24.39 -25.53 -5.76
CA SER A 383 24.29 -26.92 -5.29
C SER A 383 24.06 -27.87 -6.47
N GLY A 384 23.72 -29.13 -6.21
CA GLY A 384 23.60 -30.18 -7.24
C GLY A 384 24.59 -31.33 -7.02
N THR A 385 24.70 -32.23 -7.99
CA THR A 385 25.68 -33.33 -7.95
C THR A 385 26.99 -33.01 -8.65
N ALA A 386 26.96 -32.08 -9.62
CA ALA A 386 28.16 -31.63 -10.32
C ALA A 386 29.10 -30.84 -9.39
N THR A 387 30.38 -31.03 -9.59
CA THR A 387 31.50 -30.52 -8.81
C THR A 387 32.19 -29.34 -9.51
N PRO A 388 32.21 -28.14 -8.89
CA PRO A 388 32.94 -26.99 -9.42
C PRO A 388 34.43 -27.29 -9.64
N GLY A 389 34.94 -26.95 -10.82
CA GLY A 389 36.33 -27.16 -11.23
C GLY A 389 36.65 -28.58 -11.73
N VAL A 390 35.68 -29.50 -11.67
CA VAL A 390 35.74 -30.82 -12.32
C VAL A 390 34.82 -30.79 -13.53
N ASP A 391 33.51 -30.61 -13.30
CA ASP A 391 32.47 -30.79 -14.33
C ASP A 391 32.03 -29.44 -14.93
N PHE A 392 32.29 -28.33 -14.22
CA PHE A 392 32.04 -26.97 -14.72
C PHE A 392 32.98 -25.91 -14.13
N GLU A 393 33.14 -24.77 -14.80
CA GLU A 393 33.93 -23.65 -14.30
C GLU A 393 33.31 -23.04 -13.01
N GLU A 394 34.14 -22.72 -12.01
CA GLU A 394 33.69 -22.15 -10.74
C GLU A 394 32.94 -20.81 -10.94
N LEU A 395 31.71 -20.74 -10.43
CA LEU A 395 30.87 -19.55 -10.48
C LEU A 395 31.10 -18.65 -9.25
N THR A 396 30.82 -17.35 -9.40
CA THR A 396 31.05 -16.34 -8.36
C THR A 396 30.02 -16.34 -7.23
N GLY A 397 28.83 -16.91 -7.45
CA GLY A 397 27.70 -16.82 -6.50
C GLY A 397 26.93 -15.50 -6.56
N GLU A 398 27.22 -14.64 -7.55
CA GLU A 398 26.50 -13.38 -7.76
C GLU A 398 26.42 -13.03 -9.26
N ILE A 399 25.41 -12.24 -9.62
CA ILE A 399 25.23 -11.65 -10.96
C ILE A 399 24.66 -10.24 -10.85
N THR A 400 25.10 -9.33 -11.71
CA THR A 400 24.63 -7.94 -11.71
C THR A 400 23.78 -7.64 -12.95
N PHE A 401 22.56 -7.15 -12.74
CA PHE A 401 21.80 -6.41 -13.73
C PHE A 401 22.45 -5.04 -13.89
N ALA A 402 22.85 -4.68 -15.12
CA ALA A 402 23.28 -3.32 -15.39
C ALA A 402 22.10 -2.35 -15.26
N ALA A 403 22.40 -1.07 -15.02
CA ALA A 403 21.41 -0.02 -15.09
C ALA A 403 20.63 -0.09 -16.42
N ASN A 404 19.31 -0.02 -16.33
CA ASN A 404 18.31 -0.14 -17.39
C ASN A 404 18.13 -1.54 -18.00
N GLU A 405 18.77 -2.60 -17.46
CA GLU A 405 18.56 -3.98 -17.90
C GLU A 405 17.56 -4.71 -16.99
N SER A 406 16.60 -5.42 -17.56
CA SER A 406 15.63 -6.25 -16.83
C SER A 406 15.94 -7.75 -16.88
N SER A 407 17.01 -8.13 -17.59
CA SER A 407 17.45 -9.51 -17.75
C SER A 407 18.96 -9.61 -17.52
N ALA A 408 19.39 -10.68 -16.86
CA ALA A 408 20.79 -11.04 -16.72
C ALA A 408 20.95 -12.55 -16.90
N THR A 409 22.09 -12.97 -17.44
CA THR A 409 22.32 -14.38 -17.78
C THR A 409 23.56 -14.90 -17.06
N ILE A 410 23.40 -15.98 -16.30
CA ILE A 410 24.51 -16.77 -15.77
C ILE A 410 24.85 -17.83 -16.83
N LEU A 411 26.07 -17.77 -17.36
CA LEU A 411 26.60 -18.78 -18.27
C LEU A 411 27.50 -19.72 -17.48
N VAL A 412 27.14 -21.00 -17.45
CA VAL A 412 27.95 -22.05 -16.83
C VAL A 412 28.70 -22.81 -17.92
N THR A 413 30.02 -22.65 -17.98
CA THR A 413 30.88 -23.39 -18.92
C THR A 413 31.09 -24.80 -18.41
N ILE A 414 30.71 -25.80 -19.20
CA ILE A 414 30.93 -27.22 -18.88
C ILE A 414 32.35 -27.62 -19.22
N LEU A 415 32.96 -28.43 -18.35
CA LEU A 415 34.30 -28.98 -18.52
C LEU A 415 34.15 -30.44 -18.91
N GLY A 416 34.62 -30.82 -20.11
CA GLY A 416 34.57 -32.21 -20.54
C GLY A 416 35.81 -33.00 -20.16
N ASP A 417 35.64 -34.28 -19.88
CA ASP A 417 36.75 -35.21 -19.69
C ASP A 417 36.66 -36.53 -20.51
N LEU A 418 37.10 -37.66 -19.95
CA LEU A 418 37.08 -39.00 -20.60
C LEU A 418 36.63 -40.09 -19.59
N VAL A 419 36.05 -39.70 -18.47
CA VAL A 419 35.64 -40.58 -17.37
C VAL A 419 34.15 -40.82 -17.53
N ASP A 420 33.76 -42.10 -17.55
CA ASP A 420 32.35 -42.50 -17.54
C ASP A 420 31.76 -42.31 -16.14
N GLU A 421 30.89 -41.32 -16.01
CA GLU A 421 30.21 -40.88 -14.80
C GLU A 421 28.68 -41.09 -14.91
N ASN A 422 27.89 -40.48 -14.02
CA ASN A 422 26.43 -40.45 -14.19
C ASN A 422 26.03 -39.03 -14.53
N ASP A 423 24.92 -38.83 -15.26
CA ASP A 423 24.34 -37.51 -15.47
C ASP A 423 24.26 -36.71 -14.16
N GLU A 424 24.73 -35.47 -14.22
CA GLU A 424 24.89 -34.61 -13.05
C GLU A 424 24.01 -33.37 -13.12
N THR A 425 23.77 -32.76 -11.96
CA THR A 425 22.95 -31.55 -11.84
C THR A 425 23.73 -30.36 -11.31
N ILE A 426 23.37 -29.17 -11.80
CA ILE A 426 23.69 -27.88 -11.21
C ILE A 426 22.39 -27.22 -10.80
N GLU A 427 22.29 -26.80 -9.55
CA GLU A 427 21.13 -26.10 -8.97
C GLU A 427 21.56 -24.71 -8.47
N LEU A 428 20.88 -23.67 -8.94
CA LEU A 428 21.06 -22.28 -8.53
C LEU A 428 19.84 -21.80 -7.75
N GLN A 429 20.03 -21.42 -6.49
CA GLN A 429 18.99 -20.86 -5.63
C GLN A 429 19.26 -19.39 -5.31
N LEU A 430 18.31 -18.50 -5.61
CA LEU A 430 18.40 -17.09 -5.25
C LEU A 430 18.36 -16.90 -3.73
N LEU A 431 19.11 -15.91 -3.22
CA LEU A 431 19.20 -15.59 -1.79
C LEU A 431 18.49 -14.28 -1.47
N GLU A 432 17.85 -14.19 -0.32
CA GLU A 432 17.25 -12.93 0.16
C GLU A 432 18.34 -11.88 0.45
N GLN A 433 18.07 -10.62 0.10
CA GLN A 433 18.89 -9.44 0.39
C GLN A 433 17.98 -8.22 0.61
N ASP A 434 18.51 -7.14 1.19
CA ASP A 434 17.73 -5.93 1.48
C ASP A 434 17.41 -5.09 0.22
N GLN A 435 18.05 -5.40 -0.92
CA GLN A 435 17.99 -4.61 -2.16
C GLN A 435 17.02 -5.16 -3.21
N TYR A 436 16.39 -6.31 -2.97
CA TYR A 436 15.42 -6.91 -3.89
C TYR A 436 14.53 -7.91 -3.15
N GLU A 437 13.34 -8.16 -3.71
CA GLU A 437 12.45 -9.22 -3.28
C GLU A 437 12.58 -10.44 -4.20
N LEU A 438 12.27 -11.62 -3.65
CA LEU A 438 12.25 -12.86 -4.42
C LEU A 438 10.87 -13.08 -5.02
N GLY A 439 10.82 -13.42 -6.31
CA GLY A 439 9.57 -13.78 -7.00
C GLY A 439 9.17 -15.25 -6.80
N ASP A 440 8.25 -15.71 -7.64
CA ASP A 440 7.72 -17.08 -7.57
C ASP A 440 8.76 -18.16 -7.89
N SER A 441 9.75 -17.84 -8.75
CA SER A 441 10.77 -18.78 -9.21
C SER A 441 12.15 -18.41 -8.67
N ILE A 442 12.56 -19.09 -7.60
CA ILE A 442 13.82 -18.84 -6.88
C ILE A 442 14.84 -19.97 -7.00
N LEU A 443 14.47 -21.08 -7.64
CA LEU A 443 15.32 -22.26 -7.82
C LEU A 443 15.31 -22.66 -9.29
N ALA A 444 16.49 -22.87 -9.86
CA ALA A 444 16.67 -23.35 -11.21
C ALA A 444 17.69 -24.48 -11.25
N SER A 445 17.46 -25.46 -12.13
CA SER A 445 18.30 -26.65 -12.28
C SER A 445 18.65 -26.88 -13.74
N GLY A 446 19.89 -27.25 -14.03
CA GLY A 446 20.34 -27.74 -15.34
C GLY A 446 21.10 -29.05 -15.21
N PHE A 447 21.06 -29.89 -16.25
CA PHE A 447 21.74 -31.18 -16.26
C PHE A 447 22.94 -31.18 -17.20
N ILE A 448 23.98 -31.88 -16.78
CA ILE A 448 25.15 -32.25 -17.56
C ILE A 448 24.98 -33.74 -17.88
N ILE A 449 24.93 -34.08 -19.17
CA ILE A 449 24.76 -35.44 -19.66
C ILE A 449 26.13 -36.00 -20.00
N ASP A 450 26.52 -37.09 -19.34
CA ASP A 450 27.79 -37.76 -19.59
C ASP A 450 27.82 -38.30 -21.04
N ASP A 451 28.90 -38.02 -21.76
CA ASP A 451 29.10 -38.47 -23.14
C ASP A 451 30.22 -39.51 -23.30
N ASP A 452 30.68 -40.06 -22.17
CA ASP A 452 31.77 -41.00 -22.07
C ASP A 452 31.30 -42.46 -21.91
N PHE A 453 32.25 -43.39 -21.97
CA PHE A 453 31.95 -44.82 -21.79
C PHE A 453 33.15 -45.59 -21.28
N THR A 454 32.93 -46.47 -20.29
CA THR A 454 33.96 -47.37 -19.82
C THR A 454 34.29 -48.40 -20.91
N ASN A 455 35.43 -48.21 -21.57
CA ASN A 455 36.03 -49.24 -22.43
C ASN A 455 36.48 -50.44 -21.59
N VAL A 456 35.61 -51.45 -21.46
CA VAL A 456 36.01 -52.74 -20.89
C VAL A 456 36.86 -53.45 -21.94
N ALA A 457 38.18 -53.29 -21.87
CA ALA A 457 39.09 -54.07 -22.72
C ALA A 457 38.80 -55.56 -22.51
N PRO A 458 38.47 -56.34 -23.56
CA PRO A 458 38.27 -57.76 -23.40
C PRO A 458 39.60 -58.38 -22.97
N VAL A 459 39.63 -58.94 -21.75
CA VAL A 459 40.77 -59.72 -21.27
C VAL A 459 40.86 -60.96 -22.15
N ALA A 460 41.74 -60.92 -23.16
CA ALA A 460 42.07 -62.10 -23.92
C ALA A 460 42.72 -63.12 -22.98
N ASP A 461 41.98 -64.17 -22.65
CA ASP A 461 42.52 -65.31 -21.92
C ASP A 461 43.57 -66.00 -22.80
N LEU A 462 44.66 -66.47 -22.18
CA LEU A 462 45.77 -67.12 -22.89
C LEU A 462 45.26 -68.38 -23.60
N ILE A 463 45.15 -68.33 -24.93
CA ILE A 463 44.97 -69.54 -25.73
C ILE A 463 46.24 -70.38 -25.54
N LEU A 464 46.11 -71.51 -24.84
CA LEU A 464 47.14 -72.53 -24.68
C LEU A 464 47.78 -72.85 -26.03
N ASP A 465 49.11 -72.92 -26.06
CA ASP A 465 49.96 -73.24 -27.20
C ASP A 465 49.38 -74.39 -28.05
N GLN A 466 48.73 -74.05 -29.18
CA GLN A 466 48.21 -75.03 -30.12
C GLN A 466 49.25 -75.29 -31.20
N SER A 467 49.76 -76.53 -31.26
CA SER A 467 50.61 -76.96 -32.36
C SER A 467 49.80 -77.05 -33.65
N ILE A 468 49.98 -76.10 -34.56
CA ILE A 468 49.35 -76.08 -35.88
C ILE A 468 50.21 -76.89 -36.87
N GLN A 469 49.60 -77.80 -37.63
CA GLN A 469 50.28 -78.49 -38.75
C GLN A 469 49.97 -77.81 -40.08
N GLU A 470 51.00 -77.70 -40.93
CA GLU A 470 50.91 -77.14 -42.28
C GLU A 470 49.84 -77.87 -43.11
N GLY A 471 48.84 -77.11 -43.60
CA GLY A 471 47.75 -77.61 -44.45
C GLY A 471 46.40 -77.90 -43.78
N SER A 472 46.24 -77.64 -42.47
CA SER A 472 44.95 -77.75 -41.79
C SER A 472 44.23 -76.40 -41.67
N PRO A 473 42.90 -76.32 -41.85
CA PRO A 473 42.15 -75.09 -41.61
C PRO A 473 42.18 -74.72 -40.11
N PHE A 474 42.56 -73.48 -39.83
CA PHE A 474 42.56 -72.89 -38.50
C PHE A 474 41.31 -72.02 -38.35
N LEU A 475 40.50 -72.30 -37.32
CA LEU A 475 39.32 -71.50 -36.98
C LEU A 475 39.66 -70.66 -35.74
N LEU A 476 39.84 -69.37 -35.94
CA LEU A 476 39.94 -68.40 -34.85
C LEU A 476 38.52 -67.96 -34.49
N ASN A 477 38.03 -68.36 -33.31
CA ASN A 477 36.75 -67.87 -32.82
C ASN A 477 36.97 -66.51 -32.15
N VAL A 478 36.55 -65.45 -32.83
CA VAL A 478 36.72 -64.05 -32.39
C VAL A 478 35.38 -63.41 -31.99
N GLY A 479 34.31 -64.20 -31.86
CA GLY A 479 32.96 -63.70 -31.62
C GLY A 479 32.77 -62.93 -30.32
N ASP A 480 33.62 -63.16 -29.31
CA ASP A 480 33.54 -62.50 -28.00
C ASP A 480 34.32 -61.17 -27.94
N PHE A 481 34.97 -60.74 -29.04
CA PHE A 481 35.87 -59.59 -29.08
C PHE A 481 35.35 -58.39 -29.91
N PHE A 482 34.10 -58.42 -30.39
CA PHE A 482 33.53 -57.33 -31.20
C PHE A 482 32.23 -56.81 -30.59
N SER A 483 32.13 -55.49 -30.39
CA SER A 483 30.86 -54.78 -30.23
C SER A 483 30.36 -54.27 -31.59
N ASP A 484 29.08 -53.91 -31.66
CA ASP A 484 28.31 -53.59 -32.88
C ASP A 484 28.81 -52.36 -33.68
N ALA A 485 29.93 -51.73 -33.29
CA ALA A 485 30.51 -50.56 -33.95
C ALA A 485 31.42 -50.88 -35.16
N ASN A 486 31.56 -52.16 -35.57
CA ASN A 486 32.47 -52.54 -36.65
C ASN A 486 31.74 -52.75 -38.00
N THR A 487 31.96 -51.85 -38.96
CA THR A 487 31.56 -52.08 -40.36
C THR A 487 32.66 -52.82 -41.15
N VAL A 488 32.30 -53.94 -41.77
CA VAL A 488 33.19 -54.69 -42.69
C VAL A 488 33.10 -54.09 -44.09
N ASP A 489 34.21 -53.61 -44.65
CA ASP A 489 34.37 -53.27 -46.07
C ASP A 489 35.34 -54.27 -46.75
N GLY A 490 34.79 -55.33 -47.34
CA GLY A 490 35.55 -56.33 -48.07
C GLY A 490 36.54 -57.14 -47.21
N ASP A 491 37.80 -57.27 -47.70
CA ASP A 491 38.84 -58.15 -47.13
C ASP A 491 39.79 -57.44 -46.13
N GLN A 492 39.46 -56.22 -45.68
CA GLN A 492 40.27 -55.46 -44.73
C GLN A 492 39.53 -55.29 -43.41
N LEU A 493 40.13 -55.77 -42.32
CA LEU A 493 39.68 -55.54 -40.95
C LEU A 493 40.57 -54.44 -40.34
N THR A 494 40.01 -53.28 -40.05
CA THR A 494 40.71 -52.23 -39.30
C THR A 494 40.23 -52.30 -37.85
N LEU A 495 41.14 -52.54 -36.92
CA LEU A 495 40.88 -52.57 -35.47
C LEU A 495 41.21 -51.19 -34.90
N SER A 496 40.28 -50.54 -34.21
CA SER A 496 40.57 -49.36 -33.37
C SER A 496 41.03 -49.79 -31.99
#